data_AF-A0A730LS92-F1
#
_entry.id   AF-A0A730LS92-F1
#
_cell.length_a   1.000
_cell.length_b   1.000
_cell.length_c   1.000
_cell.angle_alpha   90.00
_cell.angle_beta   90.00
_cell.angle_gamma   90.00
#
_symmetry.space_group_name_H-M   'P 1'
#
loop_
_entity.id
_entity.type
_entity.pdbx_description
1 polymer ?
#
loop_
_entity_poly.entity_id
_entity_poly.type
_entity_poly.pdbx_seq_one_letter_code
_entity_poly.pdbx_strand_id
1 'polypeptide(L)'
;RMEGFIDSVGSEGVTRTGSNDQQRGVKRIEELLVSSKIDSRTFLNLILNPGEAATDCDPFILSTLHGSKGLEWDNVILVGLNEQEFPGGKPDDVYSVRTSMNTPPTEEVIEEERRLFYVGITRTKQQLNLVVPLDEGLARWLKNRWDSTPKKSPIATRFVYEAGWTACAVTSDAIYKSTVEKQKADFSKFHQWYLRDLQRLKV
;
A
#
# COMPACT_ATOMS: atom_id res chain seq x y z
N ARG A 1 12.82 -21.62 -18.15
CA ARG A 1 12.28 -21.48 -19.53
C ARG A 1 10.91 -20.81 -19.37
N MET A 2 10.85 -19.50 -19.58
CA MET A 2 9.72 -18.60 -19.27
C MET A 2 8.64 -18.56 -20.39
N GLU A 3 8.50 -19.62 -21.18
CA GLU A 3 7.64 -19.60 -22.40
C GLU A 3 6.13 -19.79 -22.12
N GLY A 4 5.69 -19.78 -20.87
CA GLY A 4 4.25 -19.85 -20.51
C GLY A 4 3.84 -18.89 -19.38
N PHE A 5 4.75 -18.01 -18.96
CA PHE A 5 4.52 -17.02 -17.90
C PHE A 5 3.49 -15.95 -18.33
N ILE A 6 3.39 -15.69 -19.63
CA ILE A 6 2.58 -14.62 -20.21
C ILE A 6 1.19 -15.13 -20.61
N ASP A 7 1.07 -16.40 -21.00
CA ASP A 7 -0.16 -16.97 -21.56
C ASP A 7 -1.26 -17.25 -20.51
N SER A 8 -0.91 -17.36 -19.23
CA SER A 8 -1.86 -17.60 -18.14
C SER A 8 -2.26 -16.34 -17.36
N VAL A 9 -1.68 -15.19 -17.69
CA VAL A 9 -2.14 -13.90 -17.16
C VAL A 9 -3.28 -13.44 -18.06
N GLY A 10 -4.52 -13.57 -17.58
CA GLY A 10 -5.72 -13.27 -18.35
C GLY A 10 -5.60 -11.96 -19.13
N SER A 11 -5.74 -12.06 -20.45
CA SER A 11 -5.69 -10.95 -21.40
C SER A 11 -6.73 -9.85 -21.13
N GLU A 12 -7.68 -10.09 -20.24
CA GLU A 12 -8.74 -9.15 -19.85
C GLU A 12 -8.37 -8.28 -18.62
N GLY A 13 -7.31 -8.63 -17.87
CA GLY A 13 -6.92 -7.90 -16.66
C GLY A 13 -5.67 -7.02 -16.80
N VAL A 14 -4.94 -7.12 -17.93
CA VAL A 14 -3.67 -6.42 -18.14
C VAL A 14 -3.85 -5.26 -19.09
N THR A 15 -4.29 -4.12 -18.56
CA THR A 15 -4.21 -2.86 -19.32
C THR A 15 -2.75 -2.38 -19.34
N ARG A 16 -2.04 -2.76 -20.40
CA ARG A 16 -0.64 -2.44 -20.78
C ARG A 16 0.43 -3.44 -20.32
N THR A 17 0.63 -4.46 -21.14
CA THR A 17 1.85 -5.28 -21.16
C THR A 17 3.09 -4.41 -21.44
N GLY A 18 4.11 -4.52 -20.59
CA GLY A 18 5.43 -3.88 -20.79
C GLY A 18 5.68 -2.59 -20.02
N SER A 19 4.83 -2.22 -19.05
CA SER A 19 5.11 -1.10 -18.14
C SER A 19 6.29 -1.41 -17.22
N ASN A 20 7.11 -0.41 -16.92
CA ASN A 20 8.23 -0.53 -15.97
C ASN A 20 7.75 -0.96 -14.56
N ASP A 21 6.52 -0.62 -14.19
CA ASP A 21 5.89 -1.05 -12.93
C ASP A 21 5.67 -2.57 -12.88
N GLN A 22 5.34 -3.19 -14.03
CA GLN A 22 5.20 -4.64 -14.15
C GLN A 22 6.55 -5.33 -13.92
N GLN A 23 7.61 -4.80 -14.54
CA GLN A 23 8.96 -5.34 -14.38
C GLN A 23 9.47 -5.19 -12.93
N ARG A 24 9.13 -4.09 -12.26
CA ARG A 24 9.42 -3.86 -10.83
C ARG A 24 8.67 -4.83 -9.94
N GLY A 25 7.37 -5.02 -10.17
CA GLY A 25 6.56 -5.99 -9.44
C GLY A 25 7.13 -7.41 -9.55
N VAL A 26 7.54 -7.82 -10.75
CA VAL A 26 8.16 -9.14 -10.99
C VAL A 26 9.48 -9.28 -10.24
N LYS A 27 10.40 -8.30 -10.31
CA LYS A 27 11.68 -8.34 -9.60
C LYS A 27 11.52 -8.36 -8.07
N ARG A 28 10.55 -7.60 -7.54
CA ARG A 28 10.27 -7.54 -6.10
C ARG A 28 9.72 -8.86 -5.58
N ILE A 29 8.88 -9.51 -6.38
CA ILE A 29 8.41 -10.87 -6.12
C ILE A 29 9.61 -11.82 -6.12
N GLU A 30 10.51 -11.77 -7.11
CA GLU A 30 11.75 -12.60 -7.12
C GLU A 30 12.59 -12.45 -5.85
N GLU A 31 12.83 -11.23 -5.36
CA GLU A 31 13.58 -10.98 -4.11
C GLU A 31 12.89 -11.57 -2.87
N LEU A 32 11.56 -11.43 -2.78
CA LEU A 32 10.73 -11.96 -1.69
C LEU A 32 10.79 -13.50 -1.63
N LEU A 33 10.84 -14.16 -2.78
CA LEU A 33 10.88 -15.62 -2.91
C LEU A 33 12.24 -16.19 -2.50
N VAL A 34 13.32 -15.51 -2.87
CA VAL A 34 14.69 -15.88 -2.48
C VAL A 34 14.85 -15.84 -0.95
N SER A 35 14.27 -14.84 -0.28
CA SER A 35 14.38 -14.69 1.18
C SER A 35 13.55 -15.69 2.00
N SER A 36 12.43 -16.19 1.45
CA SER A 36 11.46 -17.02 2.18
C SER A 36 11.69 -18.52 2.03
N LYS A 37 12.66 -18.97 1.21
CA LYS A 37 12.85 -20.38 0.78
C LYS A 37 11.59 -20.99 0.13
N ILE A 38 10.67 -20.15 -0.34
CA ILE A 38 9.46 -20.55 -1.05
C ILE A 38 9.68 -20.13 -2.51
N ASP A 39 9.61 -21.09 -3.43
CA ASP A 39 9.79 -20.80 -4.85
C ASP A 39 8.62 -19.91 -5.37
N SER A 40 8.87 -19.11 -6.42
CA SER A 40 7.89 -18.23 -7.06
C SER A 40 6.56 -18.88 -7.30
N ARG A 41 6.61 -20.10 -7.81
CA ARG A 41 5.46 -20.92 -8.13
C ARG A 41 4.71 -21.33 -6.88
N THR A 42 5.39 -21.60 -5.76
CA THR A 42 4.76 -22.00 -4.50
C THR A 42 4.11 -20.80 -3.80
N PHE A 43 4.75 -19.64 -3.74
CA PHE A 43 4.15 -18.42 -3.16
C PHE A 43 2.99 -17.91 -4.02
N LEU A 44 3.19 -17.87 -5.34
CA LEU A 44 2.10 -17.53 -6.26
C LEU A 44 1.02 -18.60 -6.24
N ASN A 45 1.30 -19.90 -6.12
CA ASN A 45 0.24 -20.89 -5.90
C ASN A 45 -0.44 -20.73 -4.55
N LEU A 46 0.25 -20.33 -3.49
CA LEU A 46 -0.39 -20.11 -2.19
C LEU A 46 -1.36 -18.92 -2.23
N ILE A 47 -1.02 -17.91 -3.03
CA ILE A 47 -1.83 -16.69 -3.22
C ILE A 47 -2.92 -16.90 -4.28
N LEU A 48 -2.59 -17.53 -5.41
CA LEU A 48 -3.46 -17.71 -6.58
C LEU A 48 -4.30 -18.99 -6.51
N ASN A 49 -3.88 -19.99 -5.75
CA ASN A 49 -4.54 -21.29 -5.58
C ASN A 49 -4.51 -21.73 -4.10
N PRO A 50 -5.19 -21.01 -3.19
CA PRO A 50 -5.31 -21.43 -1.79
C PRO A 50 -6.10 -22.76 -1.74
N GLY A 51 -5.39 -23.89 -1.74
CA GLY A 51 -5.93 -25.25 -1.58
C GLY A 51 -7.25 -25.55 -2.30
N GLU A 52 -7.19 -26.09 -3.53
CA GLU A 52 -8.38 -26.44 -4.33
C GLU A 52 -9.38 -25.27 -4.43
N ALA A 53 -9.00 -24.24 -5.20
CA ALA A 53 -9.92 -23.15 -5.51
C ALA A 53 -11.12 -23.71 -6.28
N ALA A 54 -12.25 -23.73 -5.59
CA ALA A 54 -13.57 -23.96 -6.13
C ALA A 54 -13.74 -23.20 -7.44
N THR A 55 -14.46 -23.79 -8.40
CA THR A 55 -14.80 -23.21 -9.72
C THR A 55 -15.69 -21.96 -9.64
N ASP A 56 -15.83 -21.36 -8.46
CA ASP A 56 -16.72 -20.25 -8.09
C ASP A 56 -15.97 -19.08 -7.42
N CYS A 57 -14.63 -19.02 -7.49
CA CYS A 57 -13.85 -17.92 -6.92
C CYS A 57 -13.47 -16.87 -7.99
N ASP A 58 -13.71 -15.60 -7.67
CA ASP A 58 -13.29 -14.45 -8.49
C ASP A 58 -11.74 -14.40 -8.64
N PRO A 59 -11.22 -13.98 -9.82
CA PRO A 59 -9.79 -13.94 -10.06
C PRO A 59 -9.09 -12.81 -9.27
N PHE A 60 -7.85 -13.07 -8.87
CA PHE A 60 -6.98 -12.02 -8.32
C PHE A 60 -6.55 -11.03 -9.41
N ILE A 61 -6.69 -9.73 -9.12
CA ILE A 61 -6.34 -8.65 -10.06
C ILE A 61 -5.06 -7.96 -9.60
N LEU A 62 -4.04 -7.97 -10.46
CA LEU A 62 -2.79 -7.23 -10.25
C LEU A 62 -2.80 -5.96 -11.12
N SER A 63 -2.68 -4.80 -10.48
CA SER A 63 -2.66 -3.49 -11.16
C SER A 63 -1.59 -2.58 -10.56
N THR A 64 -1.18 -1.57 -11.31
CA THR A 64 -0.44 -0.43 -10.77
C THR A 64 -1.40 0.53 -10.06
N LEU A 65 -0.88 1.43 -9.21
CA LEU A 65 -1.68 2.49 -8.58
C LEU A 65 -2.38 3.37 -9.63
N HIS A 66 -1.70 3.71 -10.73
CA HIS A 66 -2.27 4.46 -11.83
C HIS A 66 -3.40 3.70 -12.54
N GLY A 67 -3.19 2.42 -12.84
CA GLY A 67 -4.20 1.55 -13.48
C GLY A 67 -5.43 1.31 -12.62
N SER A 68 -5.32 1.51 -11.30
CA SER A 68 -6.43 1.34 -10.37
C SER A 68 -7.44 2.49 -10.36
N LYS A 69 -7.13 3.61 -11.01
CA LYS A 69 -7.95 4.82 -10.94
C LYS A 69 -9.36 4.57 -11.49
N GLY A 70 -10.37 4.82 -10.66
CA GLY A 70 -11.79 4.62 -11.00
C GLY A 70 -12.29 3.19 -10.80
N LEU A 71 -11.43 2.27 -10.40
CA LEU A 71 -11.79 0.90 -10.03
C LEU A 71 -11.89 0.78 -8.50
N GLU A 72 -12.60 -0.22 -8.01
CA GLU A 72 -12.72 -0.49 -6.58
C GLU A 72 -12.88 -1.98 -6.32
N TRP A 73 -12.31 -2.46 -5.21
CA TRP A 73 -12.34 -3.86 -4.79
C TRP A 73 -12.66 -3.97 -3.31
N ASP A 74 -13.26 -5.09 -2.91
CA ASP A 74 -13.53 -5.34 -1.48
C ASP A 74 -12.23 -5.44 -0.68
N ASN A 75 -11.24 -6.15 -1.22
CA ASN A 75 -9.96 -6.39 -0.57
C ASN A 75 -8.81 -5.92 -1.45
N VAL A 76 -7.91 -5.10 -0.91
CA VAL A 76 -6.74 -4.57 -1.62
C VAL A 76 -5.48 -4.85 -0.81
N ILE A 77 -4.43 -5.27 -1.51
CA ILE A 77 -3.09 -5.42 -0.94
C ILE A 77 -2.17 -4.44 -1.66
N LEU A 78 -1.70 -3.41 -0.96
CA LEU A 78 -0.68 -2.49 -1.48
C LEU A 78 0.71 -3.01 -1.09
N VAL A 79 1.52 -3.27 -2.10
CA VAL A 79 2.90 -3.75 -1.97
C VAL A 79 3.88 -2.67 -2.46
N GLY A 80 5.18 -2.86 -2.19
CA GLY A 80 6.21 -1.93 -2.67
C GLY A 80 6.29 -0.63 -1.87
N LEU A 81 5.72 -0.58 -0.67
CA LEU A 81 5.65 0.61 0.18
C LEU A 81 6.97 0.90 0.92
N ASN A 82 8.02 1.21 0.16
CA ASN A 82 9.35 1.51 0.66
C ASN A 82 9.82 2.88 0.20
N GLU A 83 10.50 3.61 1.08
CA GLU A 83 10.85 5.02 0.87
C GLU A 83 11.78 5.24 -0.32
N GLN A 84 12.61 4.25 -0.65
CA GLN A 84 13.57 4.34 -1.77
C GLN A 84 12.88 4.27 -3.14
N GLU A 85 11.76 3.55 -3.24
CA GLU A 85 11.01 3.39 -4.48
C GLU A 85 9.76 4.29 -4.53
N PHE A 86 9.16 4.59 -3.39
CA PHE A 86 7.91 5.32 -3.25
C PHE A 86 7.91 6.17 -1.97
N PRO A 87 7.99 7.51 -2.04
CA PRO A 87 7.99 8.35 -3.24
C PRO A 87 9.39 8.48 -3.87
N GLY A 88 9.55 8.18 -5.17
CA GLY A 88 10.80 8.53 -5.84
C GLY A 88 11.27 7.69 -7.03
N GLY A 89 10.53 6.68 -7.47
CA GLY A 89 10.97 5.82 -8.57
C GLY A 89 10.88 6.47 -9.95
N LYS A 90 11.80 7.39 -10.31
CA LYS A 90 11.94 7.87 -11.70
C LYS A 90 11.95 6.68 -12.67
N PRO A 91 11.19 6.72 -13.79
CA PRO A 91 11.04 5.59 -14.72
C PRO A 91 12.36 5.08 -15.31
N ASP A 92 13.35 5.97 -15.48
CA ASP A 92 14.60 5.68 -16.21
C ASP A 92 15.71 5.11 -15.31
N ASP A 93 15.51 5.08 -13.99
CA ASP A 93 16.55 4.76 -13.00
C ASP A 93 16.47 3.34 -12.45
N VAL A 94 15.76 2.43 -13.12
CA VAL A 94 15.70 1.00 -12.74
C VAL A 94 17.09 0.33 -12.83
N TYR A 95 18.02 0.90 -13.61
CA TYR A 95 19.43 0.52 -13.61
C TYR A 95 20.34 1.44 -12.78
N SER A 96 19.79 2.50 -12.18
CA SER A 96 20.52 3.52 -11.43
C SER A 96 20.10 3.55 -9.95
N VAL A 97 19.95 2.37 -9.35
CA VAL A 97 20.02 2.17 -7.88
C VAL A 97 21.30 2.79 -7.27
N ARG A 98 22.25 3.24 -8.09
CA ARG A 98 23.48 3.90 -7.67
C ARG A 98 23.68 5.34 -8.16
N THR A 99 22.79 5.93 -8.99
CA THR A 99 23.10 7.23 -9.63
C THR A 99 22.08 8.34 -9.37
N SER A 100 20.82 8.03 -9.04
CA SER A 100 19.85 9.08 -8.65
C SER A 100 19.89 9.47 -7.16
N MET A 101 20.95 9.12 -6.41
CA MET A 101 21.11 9.48 -4.99
C MET A 101 21.45 10.97 -4.73
N ASN A 102 21.66 11.79 -5.77
CA ASN A 102 22.25 13.12 -5.58
C ASN A 102 21.24 14.28 -5.53
N THR A 103 19.95 14.05 -5.75
CA THR A 103 18.95 15.12 -5.59
C THR A 103 17.66 14.57 -5.00
N PRO A 104 17.24 15.04 -3.80
CA PRO A 104 15.97 14.64 -3.23
C PRO A 104 14.82 15.05 -4.17
N PRO A 105 13.72 14.27 -4.24
CA PRO A 105 12.55 14.64 -5.01
C PRO A 105 12.02 16.01 -4.56
N THR A 106 11.51 16.79 -5.50
CA THR A 106 10.88 18.08 -5.19
C THR A 106 9.59 17.84 -4.40
N GLU A 107 9.14 18.85 -3.64
CA GLU A 107 7.89 18.74 -2.88
C GLU A 107 6.69 18.45 -3.78
N GLU A 108 6.65 19.03 -4.98
CA GLU A 108 5.58 18.78 -5.97
C GLU A 108 5.48 17.31 -6.36
N VAL A 109 6.62 16.63 -6.55
CA VAL A 109 6.67 15.20 -6.87
C VAL A 109 6.22 14.37 -5.67
N ILE A 110 6.65 14.74 -4.46
CA ILE A 110 6.20 14.06 -3.24
C ILE A 110 4.68 14.20 -3.07
N GLU A 111 4.12 15.38 -3.31
CA GLU A 111 2.67 15.63 -3.27
C GLU A 111 1.92 14.81 -4.32
N GLU A 112 2.47 14.63 -5.51
CA GLU A 112 1.88 13.78 -6.55
C GLU A 112 1.87 12.30 -6.18
N GLU A 113 2.98 11.78 -5.70
CA GLU A 113 3.09 10.40 -5.21
C GLU A 113 2.18 10.17 -3.98
N ARG A 114 2.03 11.18 -3.10
CA ARG A 114 1.09 11.13 -1.98
C ARG A 114 -0.36 11.02 -2.47
N ARG A 115 -0.73 11.76 -3.53
CA ARG A 115 -2.05 11.62 -4.17
C ARG A 115 -2.24 10.23 -4.76
N LEU A 116 -1.19 9.63 -5.36
CA LEU A 116 -1.26 8.25 -5.85
C LEU A 116 -1.46 7.24 -4.73
N PHE A 117 -0.77 7.41 -3.59
CA PHE A 117 -0.99 6.58 -2.40
C PHE A 117 -2.45 6.66 -1.93
N TYR A 118 -2.99 7.89 -1.85
CA TYR A 118 -4.38 8.12 -1.50
C TYR A 118 -5.35 7.47 -2.50
N VAL A 119 -5.09 7.55 -3.80
CA VAL A 119 -5.88 6.82 -4.81
C VAL A 119 -5.88 5.33 -4.50
N GLY A 120 -4.73 4.72 -4.25
CA GLY A 120 -4.60 3.30 -3.89
C GLY A 120 -5.42 2.90 -2.67
N ILE A 121 -5.32 3.67 -1.58
CA ILE A 121 -6.08 3.45 -0.35
C ILE A 121 -7.59 3.46 -0.66
N THR A 122 -8.05 4.48 -1.38
CA THR A 122 -9.49 4.69 -1.67
C THR A 122 -10.07 3.72 -2.69
N ARG A 123 -9.28 2.81 -3.28
CA ARG A 123 -9.84 1.72 -4.11
C ARG A 123 -10.42 0.59 -3.26
N THR A 124 -10.17 0.60 -1.96
CA THR A 124 -10.58 -0.46 -1.03
C THR A 124 -11.96 -0.17 -0.44
N LYS A 125 -12.86 -1.14 -0.48
CA LYS A 125 -14.18 -1.04 0.17
C LYS A 125 -14.22 -1.65 1.57
N GLN A 126 -13.60 -2.80 1.78
CA GLN A 126 -13.69 -3.55 3.05
C GLN A 126 -12.35 -3.64 3.78
N GLN A 127 -11.32 -4.21 3.15
CA GLN A 127 -10.05 -4.49 3.82
C GLN A 127 -8.83 -4.06 3.01
N LEU A 128 -8.03 -3.17 3.60
CA LEU A 128 -6.75 -2.72 3.04
C LEU A 128 -5.61 -3.37 3.80
N ASN A 129 -4.73 -4.06 3.09
CA ASN A 129 -3.50 -4.62 3.64
C ASN A 129 -2.31 -3.89 3.05
N LEU A 130 -1.41 -3.40 3.92
CA LEU A 130 -0.20 -2.69 3.51
C LEU A 130 1.02 -3.58 3.78
N VAL A 131 1.80 -3.85 2.75
CA VAL A 131 3.04 -4.62 2.86
C VAL A 131 4.23 -3.67 2.76
N VAL A 132 4.91 -3.50 3.89
CA VAL A 132 6.08 -2.65 4.05
C VAL A 132 7.32 -3.50 4.40
N PRO A 133 8.54 -3.02 4.09
CA PRO A 133 9.75 -3.63 4.63
C PRO A 133 9.75 -3.61 6.17
N LEU A 134 10.55 -4.49 6.77
CA LEU A 134 10.77 -4.47 8.21
C LEU A 134 11.40 -3.13 8.62
N ASP A 135 10.65 -2.34 9.39
CA ASP A 135 11.05 -1.00 9.83
C ASP A 135 10.72 -0.83 11.33
N GLU A 136 11.74 -0.92 12.17
CA GLU A 136 11.60 -0.69 13.62
C GLU A 136 11.16 0.74 13.95
N GLY A 137 11.53 1.70 13.09
CA GLY A 137 11.09 3.08 13.17
C GLY A 137 9.58 3.18 13.07
N LEU A 138 8.99 2.47 12.11
CA LEU A 138 7.55 2.43 11.89
C LEU A 138 6.82 1.73 13.04
N ALA A 139 7.34 0.59 13.50
CA ALA A 139 6.77 -0.13 14.64
C ALA A 139 6.68 0.77 15.89
N ARG A 140 7.74 1.53 16.16
CA ARG A 140 7.75 2.53 17.24
C ARG A 140 6.79 3.69 16.97
N TRP A 141 6.68 4.16 15.72
CA TRP A 141 5.77 5.22 15.31
C TRP A 141 4.31 4.86 15.61
N LEU A 142 3.90 3.67 15.17
CA LEU A 142 2.55 3.13 15.38
C LEU A 142 2.25 2.92 16.86
N LYS A 143 3.22 2.40 17.63
CA LYS A 143 3.11 2.22 19.09
C LYS A 143 2.88 3.55 19.81
N ASN A 144 3.58 4.60 19.39
CA ASN A 144 3.47 5.94 19.97
C ASN A 144 2.32 6.77 19.40
N ARG A 145 1.56 6.22 18.43
CA ARG A 145 0.45 6.89 17.74
C ARG A 145 0.85 8.20 17.07
N TRP A 146 2.04 8.24 16.49
CA TRP A 146 2.48 9.39 15.70
C TRP A 146 1.95 9.26 14.27
N ASP A 147 1.61 10.41 13.67
CA ASP A 147 0.98 10.54 12.36
C ASP A 147 1.63 11.66 11.52
N SER A 148 2.89 11.97 11.81
CA SER A 148 3.68 13.02 11.14
C SER A 148 4.77 12.46 10.24
N THR A 149 5.23 13.27 9.30
CA THR A 149 6.37 12.95 8.42
C THR A 149 7.65 12.76 9.25
N PRO A 150 8.35 11.62 9.10
CA PRO A 150 9.63 11.41 9.77
C PRO A 150 10.68 12.44 9.36
N LYS A 151 11.44 12.96 10.34
CA LYS A 151 12.54 13.93 10.08
C LYS A 151 13.72 13.33 9.32
N LYS A 152 13.91 12.01 9.43
CA LYS A 152 14.94 11.25 8.72
C LYS A 152 14.24 10.33 7.74
N SER A 153 14.88 10.05 6.61
CA SER A 153 14.36 9.12 5.61
C SER A 153 14.06 7.75 6.26
N PRO A 154 12.80 7.30 6.29
CA PRO A 154 12.43 5.98 6.82
C PRO A 154 12.80 4.85 5.85
N ILE A 155 12.58 3.58 6.26
CA ILE A 155 12.74 2.41 5.38
C ILE A 155 11.42 2.15 4.65
N ALA A 156 10.32 2.03 5.40
CA ALA A 156 8.98 2.03 4.84
C ALA A 156 8.64 3.43 4.30
N THR A 157 7.78 3.50 3.28
CA THR A 157 7.38 4.80 2.72
C THR A 157 6.84 5.74 3.79
N ARG A 158 7.26 7.01 3.75
CA ARG A 158 6.81 8.08 4.64
C ARG A 158 5.30 8.21 4.67
N PHE A 159 4.61 7.86 3.59
CA PHE A 159 3.16 7.95 3.54
C PHE A 159 2.46 7.00 4.52
N VAL A 160 3.08 5.86 4.84
CA VAL A 160 2.56 4.95 5.87
C VAL A 160 2.72 5.56 7.26
N TYR A 161 3.75 6.38 7.49
CA TYR A 161 3.92 7.13 8.74
C TYR A 161 2.91 8.28 8.88
N GLU A 162 2.62 8.95 7.77
CA GLU A 162 1.72 10.12 7.71
C GLU A 162 0.23 9.76 7.79
N ALA A 163 -0.15 8.53 7.44
CA ALA A 163 -1.55 8.16 7.28
C ALA A 163 -2.34 7.95 8.59
N GLY A 164 -1.70 8.07 9.76
CA GLY A 164 -2.42 8.15 11.04
C GLY A 164 -3.20 6.91 11.46
N TRP A 165 -2.81 5.73 11.00
CA TRP A 165 -3.55 4.45 11.18
C TRP A 165 -4.01 4.18 12.60
N THR A 166 -3.12 4.35 13.58
CA THR A 166 -3.46 4.05 14.98
C THR A 166 -4.56 4.97 15.49
N ALA A 167 -4.53 6.24 15.09
CA ALA A 167 -5.53 7.20 15.52
C ALA A 167 -6.86 6.95 14.80
N CYS A 168 -6.85 6.67 13.49
CA CYS A 168 -8.03 6.21 12.76
C CYS A 168 -8.67 4.97 13.39
N ALA A 169 -7.86 3.97 13.79
CA ALA A 169 -8.34 2.75 14.43
C ALA A 169 -9.04 3.05 15.77
N VAL A 170 -8.41 3.82 16.66
CA VAL A 170 -9.01 4.18 17.97
C VAL A 170 -10.29 5.02 17.77
N THR A 171 -10.28 5.97 16.83
CA THR A 171 -11.44 6.79 16.51
C THR A 171 -12.60 5.95 15.97
N SER A 172 -12.32 5.05 15.02
CA SER A 172 -13.31 4.13 14.46
C SER A 172 -13.91 3.21 15.53
N ASP A 173 -13.07 2.61 16.36
CA ASP A 173 -13.49 1.78 17.49
C ASP A 173 -14.44 2.52 18.44
N ALA A 174 -14.10 3.78 18.76
CA ALA A 174 -14.94 4.60 19.64
C ALA A 174 -16.31 4.92 19.00
N ILE A 175 -16.36 5.13 17.68
CA ILE A 175 -17.60 5.34 16.93
C ILE A 175 -18.48 4.09 16.98
N TYR A 176 -17.93 2.93 16.64
CA TYR A 176 -18.70 1.68 16.57
C TYR A 176 -19.14 1.19 17.96
N LYS A 177 -18.35 1.45 19.01
CA LYS A 177 -18.70 1.12 20.40
C LYS A 177 -19.56 2.19 21.09
N SER A 178 -19.90 3.28 20.39
CA SER A 178 -20.64 4.43 20.95
C SER A 178 -19.98 5.04 22.20
N THR A 179 -18.65 5.02 22.28
CA THR A 179 -17.86 5.55 23.42
C THR A 179 -17.19 6.89 23.14
N VAL A 180 -17.46 7.50 21.97
CA VAL A 180 -16.82 8.75 21.51
C VAL A 180 -16.85 9.86 22.57
N GLU A 181 -18.01 10.14 23.17
CA GLU A 181 -18.13 11.24 24.15
C GLU A 181 -17.32 11.00 25.44
N LYS A 182 -17.02 9.73 25.78
CA LYS A 182 -16.21 9.37 26.95
C LYS A 182 -14.71 9.50 26.69
N GLN A 183 -14.28 9.30 25.44
CA GLN A 183 -12.86 9.29 25.04
C GLN A 183 -12.44 10.56 24.30
N LYS A 184 -13.33 11.55 24.19
CA LYS A 184 -13.12 12.77 23.40
C LYS A 184 -11.86 13.55 23.81
N ALA A 185 -11.55 13.57 25.11
CA ALA A 185 -10.37 14.23 25.66
C ALA A 185 -9.06 13.52 25.31
N ASP A 186 -9.10 12.23 25.00
CA ASP A 186 -7.92 11.42 24.66
C ASP A 186 -7.52 11.55 23.18
N PHE A 187 -8.41 12.10 22.35
CA PHE A 187 -8.15 12.35 20.94
C PHE A 187 -7.39 13.65 20.72
N SER A 188 -6.49 13.67 19.72
CA SER A 188 -5.88 14.91 19.28
C SER A 188 -6.92 15.88 18.71
N LYS A 189 -6.61 17.18 18.67
CA LYS A 189 -7.52 18.21 18.12
C LYS A 189 -7.99 17.89 16.69
N PHE A 190 -7.10 17.33 15.87
CA PHE A 190 -7.43 16.89 14.52
C PHE A 190 -8.51 15.79 14.53
N HIS A 191 -8.34 14.75 15.35
CA HIS A 191 -9.31 13.66 15.47
C HIS A 191 -10.63 14.08 16.10
N GLN A 192 -10.61 15.02 17.05
CA GLN A 192 -11.83 15.63 17.59
C GLN A 192 -12.61 16.39 16.50
N TRP A 193 -11.91 17.14 15.64
CA TRP A 193 -12.50 17.81 14.49
C TRP A 193 -13.08 16.82 13.49
N TYR A 194 -12.33 15.77 13.14
CA TYR A 194 -12.74 14.71 12.22
C TYR A 194 -13.98 13.96 12.72
N LEU A 195 -14.01 13.61 14.01
CA LEU A 195 -15.17 12.99 14.67
C LEU A 195 -16.44 13.82 14.57
N ARG A 196 -16.32 15.13 14.82
CA ARG A 196 -17.45 16.06 14.72
C ARG A 196 -18.01 16.09 13.30
N ASP A 197 -17.13 15.99 12.30
CA ASP A 197 -17.54 16.00 10.89
C ASP A 197 -18.20 14.66 10.48
N LEU A 198 -17.61 13.54 10.89
CA LEU A 198 -18.19 12.20 10.69
C LEU A 198 -19.55 12.02 11.38
N GLN A 199 -19.72 12.54 12.59
CA GLN A 199 -21.02 12.54 13.27
C GLN A 199 -22.10 13.29 12.48
N ARG A 200 -21.75 14.30 11.68
CA ARG A 200 -22.69 15.00 10.81
C ARG A 200 -23.08 14.19 9.57
N LEU A 201 -22.26 13.21 9.19
CA LEU A 201 -22.51 12.31 8.06
C LEU A 201 -23.37 11.09 8.43
N LYS A 202 -23.63 10.87 9.73
CA LYS A 202 -24.67 9.92 10.17
C LYS A 202 -26.04 10.50 9.83
N VAL A 203 -26.54 10.15 8.65
CA VAL A 203 -27.97 10.19 8.28
C VAL A 203 -28.65 8.98 8.89
#